data_AF-A0A382RTW7-F1
#
_entry.id   AF-A0A382RTW7-F1
#
_cell.length_a   1.000
_cell.length_b   1.000
_cell.length_c   1.000
_cell.angle_alpha   90.00
_cell.angle_beta   90.00
_cell.angle_gamma   90.00
#
_symmetry.space_group_name_H-M   'P 1'
#
loop_
_entity.id
_entity.type
_entity.pdbx_description
1 polymer ?
#
loop_
_entity_poly.entity_id
_entity_poly.type
_entity_poly.pdbx_seq_one_letter_code
_entity_poly.pdbx_strand_id
1 'polypeptide(L)'
;MNKICLWSGPRNVSTALMYSFAQRDDTKVIDEPLYGHYLLVTGVKHPGRKEIMAEVNCDGVFVMDDLLKMNDLDGKKVLFLKQMTKHLVDIEHDFLPKFKNIFLIRNPKDMLSSLAVNIPKPNLADTGLDLQWKLYKNLKSLGNKPIVVDAKELLMNPENILKQLCSHLKLEFVDSMLSWPAEPRKEDGIWAKYWYQSLHKSTGFQSYQAK
;
A
#
# COMPACT_ATOMS: atom_id res chain seq x y z
N MET A 1 -4.06 -12.82 -14.33
CA MET A 1 -3.31 -12.26 -13.19
C MET A 1 -4.26 -11.88 -12.04
N ASN A 2 -3.95 -12.26 -10.80
CA ASN A 2 -4.65 -11.83 -9.58
C ASN A 2 -4.19 -10.41 -9.20
N LYS A 3 -5.09 -9.43 -9.31
CA LYS A 3 -4.76 -8.01 -9.11
C LYS A 3 -5.23 -7.53 -7.73
N ILE A 4 -4.31 -7.03 -6.92
CA ILE A 4 -4.52 -6.72 -5.51
C ILE A 4 -4.18 -5.25 -5.28
N CYS A 5 -5.09 -4.51 -4.65
CA CYS A 5 -4.84 -3.17 -4.14
C CYS A 5 -4.78 -3.19 -2.61
N LEU A 6 -3.63 -2.82 -2.05
CA LEU A 6 -3.47 -2.53 -0.63
C LEU A 6 -3.72 -1.05 -0.39
N TRP A 7 -4.85 -0.68 0.20
CA TRP A 7 -5.17 0.68 0.60
C TRP A 7 -4.71 0.93 2.03
N SER A 8 -3.76 1.85 2.21
CA SER A 8 -3.20 2.20 3.51
C SER A 8 -3.28 3.69 3.82
N GLY A 9 -3.39 4.03 5.10
CA GLY A 9 -2.97 5.34 5.61
C GLY A 9 -1.44 5.39 5.83
N PRO A 10 -0.85 6.57 6.06
CA PRO A 10 0.55 6.68 6.42
C PRO A 10 0.84 5.94 7.74
N ARG A 11 2.07 5.43 7.89
CA ARG A 11 2.59 4.82 9.13
C ARG A 11 1.89 3.51 9.57
N ASN A 12 1.28 2.78 8.64
CA ASN A 12 0.63 1.48 8.89
C ASN A 12 1.43 0.27 8.38
N VAL A 13 2.76 0.37 8.21
CA VAL A 13 3.64 -0.72 7.71
C VAL A 13 3.28 -1.26 6.30
N SER A 14 2.59 -0.47 5.48
CA SER A 14 2.20 -0.87 4.11
C SER A 14 3.38 -1.23 3.22
N THR A 15 4.50 -0.50 3.30
CA THR A 15 5.71 -0.85 2.54
C THR A 15 6.32 -2.18 3.00
N ALA A 16 6.25 -2.53 4.30
CA ALA A 16 6.70 -3.84 4.78
C ALA A 16 5.81 -4.97 4.23
N LEU A 17 4.50 -4.75 4.16
CA LEU A 17 3.58 -5.71 3.53
C LEU A 17 3.83 -5.83 2.01
N MET A 18 4.18 -4.74 1.34
CA MET A 18 4.65 -4.80 -0.06
C MET A 18 5.93 -5.63 -0.20
N TYR A 19 6.92 -5.40 0.66
CA TYR A 19 8.19 -6.16 0.67
C TYR A 19 7.95 -7.66 0.89
N SER A 20 7.01 -8.01 1.77
CA SER A 20 6.56 -9.38 2.01
C SER A 20 6.00 -10.03 0.73
N PHE A 21 5.09 -9.37 0.02
CA PHE A 21 4.59 -9.86 -1.26
C PHE A 21 5.66 -9.92 -2.36
N ALA A 22 6.66 -9.03 -2.30
CA ALA A 22 7.78 -9.01 -3.24
C ALA A 22 8.73 -10.22 -3.11
N GLN A 23 8.63 -11.00 -2.04
CA GLN A 23 9.42 -12.24 -1.86
C GLN A 23 8.81 -13.45 -2.57
N ARG A 24 7.65 -13.29 -3.20
CA ARG A 24 7.00 -14.36 -3.95
C ARG A 24 7.45 -14.33 -5.41
N ASP A 25 7.86 -15.48 -5.93
CA ASP A 25 8.31 -15.61 -7.32
C ASP A 25 7.20 -15.33 -8.34
N ASP A 26 5.94 -15.53 -7.96
CA ASP A 26 4.77 -15.30 -8.82
C ASP A 26 4.25 -13.85 -8.80
N THR A 27 4.86 -12.97 -8.00
CA THR A 27 4.31 -11.64 -7.72
C THR A 27 5.16 -10.51 -8.31
N LYS A 28 4.47 -9.53 -8.88
CA LYS A 28 4.98 -8.20 -9.23
C LYS A 28 4.39 -7.19 -8.26
N VAL A 29 5.22 -6.36 -7.65
CA VAL A 29 4.78 -5.28 -6.75
C VAL A 29 4.96 -3.93 -7.42
N ILE A 30 4.11 -2.96 -7.07
CA ILE A 30 4.23 -1.56 -7.49
C ILE A 30 3.99 -0.67 -6.28
N ASP A 31 4.94 0.22 -6.03
CA ASP A 31 4.90 1.18 -4.93
C ASP A 31 4.17 2.46 -5.35
N GLU A 32 3.10 2.80 -4.62
CA GLU A 32 2.33 4.05 -4.69
C GLU A 32 2.08 4.60 -6.12
N PRO A 33 1.42 3.84 -7.03
CA PRO A 33 1.29 4.23 -8.44
C PRO A 33 0.54 5.55 -8.66
N LEU A 34 -0.30 5.98 -7.71
CA LEU A 34 -1.06 7.23 -7.78
C LEU A 34 -0.32 8.46 -7.21
N TYR A 35 0.93 8.33 -6.78
CA TYR A 35 1.65 9.41 -6.11
C TYR A 35 1.86 10.64 -7.01
N GLY A 36 2.29 10.44 -8.26
CA GLY A 36 2.47 11.55 -9.21
C GLY A 36 1.17 12.31 -9.45
N HIS A 37 0.08 11.57 -9.65
CA HIS A 37 -1.27 12.14 -9.81
C HIS A 37 -1.68 13.01 -8.62
N TYR A 38 -1.54 12.47 -7.40
CA TYR A 38 -1.82 13.20 -6.17
C TYR A 38 -1.04 14.52 -6.07
N LEU A 39 0.27 14.50 -6.39
CA LEU A 39 1.12 15.69 -6.35
C LEU A 39 0.74 16.74 -7.41
N LEU A 40 0.31 16.28 -8.59
CA LEU A 40 -0.16 17.14 -9.67
C LEU A 40 -1.47 17.83 -9.27
N VAL A 41 -2.50 17.05 -8.91
CA VAL A 41 -3.86 17.54 -8.65
C VAL A 41 -3.93 18.42 -7.40
N THR A 42 -3.30 17.99 -6.30
CA THR A 42 -3.44 18.72 -5.03
C THR A 42 -2.52 19.94 -4.90
N GLY A 43 -1.45 20.02 -5.71
CA GLY A 43 -0.43 21.06 -5.58
C GLY A 43 0.31 21.07 -4.23
N VAL A 44 0.19 20.00 -3.42
CA VAL A 44 0.75 19.96 -2.06
C VAL A 44 2.27 20.17 -2.06
N LYS A 45 2.76 20.92 -1.07
CA LYS A 45 4.21 21.06 -0.83
C LYS A 45 4.76 19.74 -0.30
N HIS A 46 5.62 19.09 -1.06
CA HIS A 46 6.13 17.75 -0.76
C HIS A 46 7.63 17.62 -1.09
N PRO A 47 8.44 16.95 -0.26
CA PRO A 47 9.83 16.62 -0.59
C PRO A 47 9.93 15.84 -1.91
N GLY A 48 10.82 16.25 -2.82
CA GLY A 48 10.99 15.57 -4.11
C GLY A 48 9.82 15.75 -5.09
N ARG A 49 8.85 16.64 -4.84
CA ARG A 49 7.66 16.82 -5.71
C ARG A 49 8.01 16.90 -7.20
N LYS A 50 8.94 17.81 -7.56
CA LYS A 50 9.34 18.04 -8.96
C LYS A 50 9.98 16.79 -9.59
N GLU A 51 10.81 16.10 -8.81
CA GLU A 51 11.48 14.88 -9.23
C GLU A 51 10.47 13.75 -9.46
N ILE A 52 9.53 13.56 -8.53
CA ILE A 52 8.51 12.51 -8.60
C ILE A 52 7.65 12.72 -9.86
N MET A 53 7.15 13.93 -10.06
CA MET A 53 6.30 14.25 -11.21
C MET A 53 7.02 14.20 -12.56
N ALA A 54 8.36 14.29 -12.58
CA ALA A 54 9.14 14.16 -13.80
C ALA A 54 9.38 12.68 -14.16
N GLU A 55 9.41 11.79 -13.17
CA GLU A 55 9.73 10.37 -13.34
C GLU A 55 8.50 9.50 -13.60
N VAL A 56 7.37 9.81 -12.95
CA VAL A 56 6.17 8.96 -13.00
C VAL A 56 5.04 9.58 -13.81
N ASN A 57 4.19 8.72 -14.39
CA ASN A 57 2.97 9.18 -15.05
C ASN A 57 2.00 9.79 -14.01
N CYS A 58 1.60 11.04 -14.25
CA CYS A 58 0.72 11.79 -13.35
C CYS A 58 -0.77 11.72 -13.75
N ASP A 59 -1.11 11.04 -14.85
CA ASP A 59 -2.49 10.72 -15.21
C ASP A 59 -2.92 9.45 -14.45
N GLY A 60 -3.60 9.64 -13.33
CA GLY A 60 -4.03 8.54 -12.46
C GLY A 60 -5.09 7.64 -13.10
N VAL A 61 -5.91 8.18 -14.02
CA VAL A 61 -6.90 7.37 -14.76
C VAL A 61 -6.18 6.45 -15.72
N PHE A 62 -5.24 6.97 -16.50
CA PHE A 62 -4.39 6.17 -17.38
C PHE A 62 -3.61 5.12 -16.60
N VAL A 63 -2.96 5.51 -15.49
CA VAL A 63 -2.17 4.59 -14.66
C VAL A 63 -3.02 3.42 -14.16
N MET A 64 -4.21 3.67 -13.60
CA MET A 64 -5.04 2.58 -13.09
C MET A 64 -5.61 1.69 -14.20
N ASP A 65 -5.94 2.25 -15.35
CA ASP A 65 -6.40 1.49 -16.52
C ASP A 65 -5.29 0.61 -17.12
N ASP A 66 -4.06 1.13 -17.23
CA ASP A 66 -2.89 0.37 -17.67
C ASP A 66 -2.58 -0.80 -16.72
N LEU A 67 -2.57 -0.54 -15.41
CA LEU A 67 -2.36 -1.58 -14.39
C LEU A 67 -3.47 -2.63 -14.38
N LEU A 68 -4.71 -2.23 -14.68
CA LEU A 68 -5.84 -3.14 -14.83
C LEU A 68 -5.71 -4.02 -16.09
N LYS A 69 -5.16 -3.48 -17.18
CA LYS A 69 -4.91 -4.19 -18.44
C LYS A 69 -3.63 -5.03 -18.43
N MET A 70 -2.75 -4.82 -17.45
CA MET A 70 -1.53 -5.61 -17.31
C MET A 70 -1.83 -7.12 -17.25
N ASN A 71 -1.09 -7.87 -18.06
CA ASN A 71 -1.18 -9.32 -18.20
C ASN A 71 0.12 -9.99 -17.72
N ASP A 72 0.10 -11.31 -17.63
CA ASP A 72 1.12 -12.18 -17.06
C ASP A 72 2.32 -12.46 -17.99
N LEU A 73 2.73 -11.47 -18.79
CA LEU A 73 3.76 -11.62 -19.84
C LEU A 73 5.11 -12.15 -19.32
N ASP A 74 5.42 -11.94 -18.04
CA ASP A 74 6.68 -12.37 -17.40
C ASP A 74 6.48 -13.59 -16.45
N GLY A 75 5.38 -14.33 -16.58
CA GLY A 75 5.04 -15.43 -15.66
C GLY A 75 4.58 -14.98 -14.26
N LYS A 76 4.53 -13.66 -14.01
CA LYS A 76 3.99 -13.06 -12.78
C LYS A 76 2.47 -13.16 -12.78
N LYS A 77 1.95 -14.05 -11.93
CA LYS A 77 0.52 -14.34 -11.81
C LYS A 77 -0.20 -13.40 -10.83
N VAL A 78 0.53 -12.63 -10.03
CA VAL A 78 -0.01 -11.68 -9.05
C VAL A 78 0.56 -10.28 -9.30
N LEU A 79 -0.31 -9.27 -9.27
CA LEU A 79 0.06 -7.86 -9.21
C LEU A 79 -0.41 -7.28 -7.88
N PHE A 80 0.52 -6.79 -7.09
CA PHE A 80 0.27 -6.18 -5.79
C PHE A 80 0.58 -4.69 -5.83
N LEU A 81 -0.45 -3.87 -5.77
CA LEU A 81 -0.36 -2.42 -5.78
C LEU A 81 -0.44 -1.91 -4.35
N LYS A 82 0.65 -1.34 -3.85
CA LYS A 82 0.64 -0.66 -2.55
C LYS A 82 0.18 0.78 -2.75
N GLN A 83 -1.08 1.03 -2.40
CA GLN A 83 -1.71 2.34 -2.52
C GLN A 83 -1.67 3.10 -1.19
N MET A 84 -1.45 4.41 -1.28
CA MET A 84 -1.78 5.33 -0.19
C MET A 84 -3.16 5.91 -0.48
N THR A 85 -4.08 5.75 0.47
CA THR A 85 -5.49 6.09 0.24
C THR A 85 -5.67 7.57 -0.11
N LYS A 86 -4.87 8.45 0.51
CA LYS A 86 -4.85 9.88 0.20
C LYS A 86 -4.38 10.23 -1.22
N HIS A 87 -3.79 9.28 -1.96
CA HIS A 87 -3.40 9.51 -3.35
C HIS A 87 -4.57 9.34 -4.34
N LEU A 88 -5.67 8.75 -3.88
CA LEU A 88 -6.90 8.64 -4.66
C LEU A 88 -7.68 9.96 -4.54
N VAL A 89 -7.38 10.89 -5.44
CA VAL A 89 -8.02 12.21 -5.56
C VAL A 89 -8.54 12.36 -6.98
N ASP A 90 -9.73 12.93 -7.16
CA ASP A 90 -10.34 13.23 -8.46
C ASP A 90 -10.30 12.09 -9.51
N ILE A 91 -10.40 10.83 -9.05
CA ILE A 91 -10.48 9.63 -9.89
C ILE A 91 -11.74 8.84 -9.51
N GLU A 92 -12.51 8.45 -10.52
CA GLU A 92 -13.69 7.60 -10.34
C GLU A 92 -13.34 6.20 -9.82
N HIS A 93 -14.22 5.65 -8.99
CA HIS A 93 -13.96 4.42 -8.22
C HIS A 93 -14.36 3.12 -8.93
N ASP A 94 -14.79 3.20 -10.20
CA ASP A 94 -15.32 2.07 -10.99
C ASP A 94 -14.31 0.93 -11.22
N PHE A 95 -13.02 1.22 -11.07
CA PHE A 95 -11.98 0.20 -11.15
C PHE A 95 -11.92 -0.67 -9.89
N LEU A 96 -12.33 -0.18 -8.71
CA LEU A 96 -12.13 -0.87 -7.43
C LEU A 96 -12.69 -2.31 -7.41
N PRO A 97 -13.91 -2.60 -7.91
CA PRO A 97 -14.45 -3.96 -7.92
C PRO A 97 -13.65 -4.95 -8.78
N LYS A 98 -12.82 -4.45 -9.70
CA LYS A 98 -11.98 -5.27 -10.58
C LYS A 98 -10.68 -5.73 -9.91
N PHE A 99 -10.38 -5.21 -8.71
CA PHE A 99 -9.26 -5.61 -7.87
C PHE A 99 -9.73 -6.35 -6.61
N LYS A 100 -8.87 -7.20 -6.04
CA LYS A 100 -9.01 -7.62 -4.65
C LYS A 100 -8.47 -6.51 -3.76
N ASN A 101 -9.33 -5.98 -2.89
CA ASN A 101 -8.99 -4.82 -2.07
C ASN A 101 -8.68 -5.25 -0.64
N ILE A 102 -7.51 -4.82 -0.15
CA ILE A 102 -7.06 -4.97 1.23
C ILE A 102 -7.02 -3.58 1.86
N PHE A 103 -7.66 -3.40 3.01
CA PHE A 103 -7.59 -2.18 3.80
C PHE A 103 -6.68 -2.43 5.00
N LEU A 104 -5.50 -1.81 4.99
CA LEU A 104 -4.55 -1.88 6.10
C LEU A 104 -4.83 -0.75 7.08
N ILE A 105 -5.36 -1.13 8.23
CA ILE A 105 -5.78 -0.22 9.27
C ILE A 105 -4.82 -0.28 10.45
N ARG A 106 -4.84 0.78 11.25
CA ARG A 106 -4.14 0.85 12.53
C ARG A 106 -5.00 1.68 13.46
N ASN A 107 -4.94 1.38 14.75
CA ASN A 107 -5.61 2.21 15.76
C ASN A 107 -5.17 3.69 15.59
N PRO A 108 -6.12 4.63 15.40
CA PRO A 108 -5.79 6.03 15.23
C PRO A 108 -4.97 6.60 16.40
N LYS A 109 -5.20 6.14 17.63
CA LYS A 109 -4.42 6.59 18.80
C LYS A 109 -2.93 6.28 18.64
N ASP A 110 -2.61 5.05 18.22
CA ASP A 110 -1.23 4.57 18.00
C ASP A 110 -0.56 5.21 16.77
N MET A 111 -1.36 5.68 15.81
CA MET A 111 -0.87 6.27 14.57
C MET A 111 -0.63 7.78 14.71
N LEU A 112 -1.49 8.50 15.43
CA LEU A 112 -1.39 9.96 15.62
C LEU A 112 -0.06 10.39 16.24
N SER A 113 0.44 9.66 17.24
CA SER A 113 1.73 9.95 17.87
C SER A 113 2.89 9.84 16.88
N SER A 114 2.86 8.87 15.95
CA SER A 114 3.86 8.73 14.89
C SER A 114 3.68 9.73 13.76
N LEU A 115 2.45 10.18 13.50
CA LEU A 115 2.16 11.15 12.44
C LEU A 115 2.58 12.56 12.85
N ALA A 116 2.35 12.93 14.10
CA ALA A 116 2.72 14.21 14.70
C ALA A 116 4.25 14.50 14.66
N VAL A 117 5.09 13.46 14.60
CA VAL A 117 6.55 13.60 14.43
C VAL A 117 6.90 14.25 13.09
N ASN A 118 6.16 13.95 12.03
CA ASN A 118 6.46 14.42 10.67
C ASN A 118 5.51 15.54 10.21
N ILE A 119 4.34 15.66 10.82
CA ILE A 119 3.31 16.66 10.48
C ILE A 119 2.94 17.41 11.77
N PRO A 120 3.37 18.67 11.95
CA PRO A 120 3.22 19.39 13.23
C PRO A 120 1.78 19.57 13.72
N LYS A 121 0.77 19.39 12.86
CA LYS A 121 -0.67 19.45 13.19
C LYS A 121 -1.47 18.52 12.26
N PRO A 122 -1.49 17.20 12.50
CA PRO A 122 -2.21 16.29 11.62
C PRO A 122 -3.72 16.50 11.77
N ASN A 123 -4.44 16.52 10.65
CA ASN A 123 -5.90 16.48 10.63
C ASN A 123 -6.39 15.08 10.22
N LEU A 124 -7.71 14.85 10.28
CA LEU A 124 -8.29 13.54 9.94
C LEU A 124 -7.98 13.13 8.49
N ALA A 125 -7.96 14.06 7.53
CA ALA A 125 -7.67 13.76 6.14
C ALA A 125 -6.21 13.28 5.94
N ASP A 126 -5.27 13.74 6.78
CA ASP A 126 -3.88 13.26 6.74
C ASP A 126 -3.74 11.78 7.09
N THR A 127 -4.72 11.22 7.80
CA THR A 127 -4.75 9.80 8.15
C THR A 127 -5.19 8.91 6.99
N GLY A 128 -5.95 9.46 6.04
CA GLY A 128 -6.62 8.69 4.98
C GLY A 128 -7.72 7.73 5.47
N LEU A 129 -8.02 7.71 6.78
CA LEU A 129 -8.94 6.73 7.39
C LEU A 129 -10.40 6.96 6.97
N ASP A 130 -10.81 8.22 6.83
CA ASP A 130 -12.16 8.57 6.39
C ASP A 130 -12.41 8.08 4.96
N LEU A 131 -11.43 8.25 4.08
CA LEU A 131 -11.48 7.76 2.71
C LEU A 131 -11.41 6.23 2.67
N GLN A 132 -10.53 5.58 3.45
CA GLN A 132 -10.52 4.11 3.56
C GLN A 132 -11.89 3.56 3.94
N TRP A 133 -12.56 4.18 4.91
CA TRP A 133 -13.89 3.79 5.34
C TRP A 133 -14.95 3.98 4.25
N LYS A 134 -14.90 5.10 3.51
CA LYS A 134 -15.80 5.36 2.36
C LYS A 134 -15.61 4.30 1.28
N LEU A 135 -14.37 3.99 0.91
CA LEU A 135 -14.04 2.97 -0.09
C LEU A 135 -14.50 1.57 0.34
N TYR A 136 -14.27 1.21 1.61
CA TYR A 136 -14.72 -0.06 2.18
C TYR A 136 -16.25 -0.21 2.09
N LYS A 137 -17.00 0.82 2.53
CA LYS A 137 -18.46 0.82 2.47
C LYS A 137 -18.97 0.73 1.04
N ASN A 138 -18.39 1.48 0.11
CA ASN A 138 -18.76 1.43 -1.30
C ASN A 138 -18.57 0.03 -1.90
N LEU A 139 -17.41 -0.59 -1.66
CA LEU A 139 -17.15 -1.96 -2.12
C LEU A 139 -18.14 -2.96 -1.53
N LYS A 140 -18.45 -2.84 -0.23
CA LYS A 140 -19.45 -3.68 0.43
C LYS A 140 -20.85 -3.49 -0.17
N SER A 141 -21.29 -2.26 -0.45
CA SER A 141 -22.59 -2.02 -1.09
C SER A 141 -22.67 -2.57 -2.50
N LEU A 142 -21.54 -2.67 -3.21
CA LEU A 142 -21.42 -3.32 -4.51
C LEU A 142 -21.31 -4.86 -4.43
N GLY A 143 -21.49 -5.46 -3.25
CA GLY A 143 -21.42 -6.91 -3.04
C GLY A 143 -19.99 -7.49 -3.01
N ASN A 144 -18.95 -6.64 -3.01
CA ASN A 144 -17.58 -7.10 -2.90
C ASN A 144 -17.24 -7.52 -1.47
N LYS A 145 -16.16 -8.29 -1.33
CA LYS A 145 -15.64 -8.77 -0.03
C LYS A 145 -14.25 -8.16 0.25
N PRO A 146 -14.17 -6.84 0.53
CA PRO A 146 -12.90 -6.22 0.89
C PRO A 146 -12.34 -6.84 2.17
N ILE A 147 -11.02 -7.08 2.18
CA ILE A 147 -10.27 -7.66 3.30
C ILE A 147 -9.79 -6.51 4.19
N VAL A 148 -9.84 -6.69 5.51
CA VAL A 148 -9.27 -5.74 6.47
C VAL A 148 -8.12 -6.43 7.18
N VAL A 149 -6.97 -5.77 7.25
CA VAL A 149 -5.81 -6.23 8.01
C VAL A 149 -5.49 -5.18 9.06
N ASP A 150 -5.44 -5.59 10.32
CA ASP A 150 -4.96 -4.74 11.40
C ASP A 150 -3.42 -4.81 11.47
N ALA A 151 -2.77 -3.65 11.38
CA ALA A 151 -1.31 -3.56 11.41
C ALA A 151 -0.72 -4.07 12.73
N LYS A 152 -1.40 -3.91 13.87
CA LYS A 152 -0.94 -4.44 15.16
C LYS A 152 -0.96 -5.97 15.13
N GLU A 153 -2.05 -6.57 14.67
CA GLU A 153 -2.14 -8.03 14.55
C GLU A 153 -1.08 -8.59 13.60
N LEU A 154 -0.85 -7.91 12.46
CA LEU A 154 0.20 -8.26 11.52
C LEU A 154 1.59 -8.25 12.18
N LEU A 155 1.91 -7.24 13.01
CA LEU A 155 3.21 -7.15 13.66
C LEU A 155 3.35 -8.08 14.88
N MET A 156 2.24 -8.52 15.49
CA MET A 156 2.27 -9.48 16.61
C MET A 156 2.50 -10.91 16.11
N ASN A 157 1.92 -11.28 14.96
CA ASN A 157 2.12 -12.61 14.37
C ASN A 157 2.05 -12.55 12.83
N PRO A 158 3.15 -12.12 12.16
CA PRO A 158 3.16 -11.95 10.71
C PRO A 158 2.80 -13.22 9.95
N GLU A 159 3.33 -14.37 10.38
CA GLU A 159 3.08 -15.65 9.73
C GLU A 159 1.61 -16.04 9.72
N ASN A 160 0.95 -15.98 10.88
CA ASN A 160 -0.47 -16.32 10.97
C ASN A 160 -1.34 -15.37 10.13
N ILE A 161 -1.07 -14.06 10.20
CA ILE A 161 -1.85 -13.06 9.44
C ILE A 161 -1.61 -13.21 7.93
N LEU A 162 -0.38 -13.47 7.49
CA LEU A 162 -0.08 -13.69 6.08
C LEU A 162 -0.67 -15.00 5.55
N LYS A 163 -0.69 -16.09 6.34
CA LYS A 163 -1.38 -17.33 5.99
C LYS A 163 -2.88 -17.09 5.77
N GLN A 164 -3.54 -16.38 6.68
CA GLN A 164 -4.95 -16.00 6.54
C GLN A 164 -5.17 -15.09 5.34
N LEU A 165 -4.32 -14.08 5.14
CA LEU A 165 -4.43 -13.14 4.02
C LEU A 165 -4.29 -13.87 2.67
N CYS A 166 -3.29 -14.75 2.54
CA CYS A 166 -3.09 -15.56 1.33
C CYS A 166 -4.31 -16.45 1.07
N SER A 167 -4.87 -17.09 2.10
CA SER A 167 -6.08 -17.91 1.97
C SER A 167 -7.27 -17.10 1.44
N HIS A 168 -7.55 -15.91 1.99
CA HIS A 168 -8.61 -15.02 1.51
C HIS A 168 -8.37 -14.55 0.06
N LEU A 169 -7.11 -14.35 -0.31
CA LEU A 169 -6.69 -13.97 -1.65
C LEU A 169 -6.64 -15.14 -2.63
N LYS A 170 -6.85 -16.38 -2.17
CA LYS A 170 -6.65 -17.63 -2.94
C LYS A 170 -5.23 -17.72 -3.50
N LEU A 171 -4.25 -17.46 -2.65
CA LEU A 171 -2.83 -17.60 -2.91
C LEU A 171 -2.25 -18.63 -1.93
N GLU A 172 -1.20 -19.33 -2.36
CA GLU A 172 -0.38 -20.16 -1.47
C GLU A 172 0.50 -19.25 -0.62
N PHE A 173 0.60 -19.48 0.70
CA PHE A 173 1.59 -18.81 1.54
C PHE A 173 2.96 -19.43 1.32
N VAL A 174 4.02 -18.60 1.24
CA VAL A 174 5.40 -19.07 1.13
C VAL A 174 6.24 -18.41 2.22
N ASP A 175 7.13 -19.17 2.86
CA ASP A 175 7.90 -18.71 4.03
C ASP A 175 8.79 -17.50 3.70
N SER A 176 9.23 -17.36 2.45
CA SER A 176 10.00 -16.20 1.99
C SER A 176 9.26 -14.88 2.25
N MET A 177 7.93 -14.86 2.34
CA MET A 177 7.13 -13.67 2.66
C MET A 177 7.46 -13.05 4.03
N LEU A 178 8.14 -13.77 4.93
CA LEU A 178 8.46 -13.30 6.28
C LEU A 178 9.77 -12.54 6.39
N SER A 179 10.66 -12.66 5.40
CA SER A 179 12.02 -12.12 5.47
C SER A 179 12.48 -11.54 4.15
N TRP A 180 13.27 -10.47 4.21
CA TRP A 180 13.86 -9.83 3.04
C TRP A 180 15.29 -9.34 3.33
N PRO A 181 16.12 -9.10 2.30
CA PRO A 181 17.42 -8.47 2.49
C PRO A 181 17.28 -7.04 3.03
N ALA A 182 18.17 -6.63 3.93
CA ALA A 182 18.21 -5.28 4.49
C ALA A 182 18.83 -4.27 3.50
N GLU A 183 18.09 -3.94 2.45
CA GLU A 183 18.50 -3.02 1.40
C GLU A 183 17.29 -2.35 0.68
N PRO A 184 17.53 -1.27 -0.08
CA PRO A 184 16.53 -0.72 -0.98
C PRO A 184 16.13 -1.72 -2.07
N ARG A 185 14.86 -1.68 -2.48
CA ARG A 185 14.37 -2.52 -3.58
C ARG A 185 14.30 -1.74 -4.87
N LYS A 186 14.43 -2.44 -6.00
CA LYS A 186 14.24 -1.85 -7.33
C LYS A 186 12.81 -1.32 -7.55
N GLU A 187 11.83 -1.85 -6.80
CA GLU A 187 10.44 -1.42 -6.89
C GLU A 187 10.12 -0.22 -5.99
N ASP A 188 11.07 0.22 -5.16
CA ASP A 188 10.91 1.42 -4.34
C ASP A 188 10.81 2.65 -5.25
N GLY A 189 9.77 3.47 -5.07
CA GLY A 189 9.70 4.74 -5.77
C GLY A 189 10.79 5.70 -5.31
N ILE A 190 11.09 6.72 -6.11
CA ILE A 190 12.15 7.70 -5.81
C ILE A 190 11.94 8.46 -4.48
N TRP A 191 10.73 8.41 -3.93
CA TRP A 191 10.40 8.94 -2.61
C TRP A 191 10.96 8.12 -1.45
N ALA A 192 11.42 6.89 -1.68
CA ALA A 192 11.91 5.99 -0.64
C ALA A 192 13.04 6.60 0.20
N LYS A 193 13.89 7.44 -0.40
CA LYS A 193 14.95 8.19 0.31
C LYS A 193 14.44 9.07 1.45
N TYR A 194 13.18 9.52 1.38
CA TYR A 194 12.54 10.32 2.42
C TYR A 194 11.88 9.47 3.50
N TRP A 195 11.39 8.27 3.16
CA TRP A 195 10.43 7.55 4.00
C TRP A 195 10.88 6.16 4.48
N TYR A 196 11.77 5.47 3.75
CA TYR A 196 12.00 4.02 3.89
C TYR A 196 13.30 3.64 4.59
N GLN A 197 14.06 4.62 5.11
CA GLN A 197 15.35 4.37 5.77
C GLN A 197 15.29 3.31 6.88
N SER A 198 14.20 3.24 7.66
CA SER A 198 14.02 2.21 8.67
C SER A 198 13.72 0.84 8.07
N LEU A 199 12.97 0.78 6.97
CA LEU A 199 12.64 -0.47 6.29
C LEU A 199 13.88 -1.06 5.59
N HIS A 200 14.71 -0.21 4.98
CA HIS A 200 15.97 -0.62 4.35
C HIS A 200 16.98 -1.22 5.33
N LYS A 201 16.79 -1.02 6.64
CA LYS A 201 17.62 -1.64 7.70
C LYS A 201 16.98 -2.88 8.31
N SER A 202 15.77 -3.25 7.87
CA SER A 202 15.02 -4.38 8.40
C SER A 202 15.17 -5.61 7.51
N THR A 203 15.09 -6.79 8.11
CA THR A 203 15.09 -8.07 7.40
C THR A 203 13.74 -8.79 7.43
N GLY A 204 12.69 -8.11 7.91
CA GLY A 204 11.37 -8.66 8.16
C GLY A 204 10.49 -7.68 8.93
N PHE A 205 9.28 -8.11 9.27
CA PHE A 205 8.35 -7.30 10.06
C PHE A 205 8.94 -7.01 11.45
N GLN A 206 9.02 -5.72 11.80
CA GLN A 206 9.50 -5.30 13.12
C GLN A 206 8.44 -5.59 14.17
N SER A 207 8.84 -6.19 15.30
CA SER A 207 7.92 -6.51 16.40
C SER A 207 7.12 -5.28 16.84
N TYR A 208 5.84 -5.48 17.14
CA TYR A 208 5.00 -4.40 17.65
C TYR A 208 5.56 -3.82 18.95
N GLN A 209 5.73 -2.50 18.98
CA GLN A 209 6.02 -1.74 20.19
C GLN A 209 4.84 -0.82 20.47
N ALA A 210 4.24 -0.95 21.65
CA ALA A 210 3.23 -0.01 22.12
C ALA A 210 3.86 1.40 22.23
N LYS A 211 3.13 2.41 21.77
CA LYS A 211 3.54 3.82 21.81
C LYS A 211 2.62 4.62 22.70
#